data_AF-A0AB37IFM3-F1
#
_entry.id   AF-A0AB37IFM3-F1
#
_cell.length_a   1.000
_cell.length_b   1.000
_cell.length_c   1.000
_cell.angle_alpha   90.00
_cell.angle_beta   90.00
_cell.angle_gamma   90.00
#
_symmetry.space_group_name_H-M   'P 1'
#
loop_
_entity.id
_entity.type
_entity.pdbx_description
1 polymer ?
#
loop_
_entity_poly.entity_id
_entity_poly.type
_entity_poly.pdbx_seq_one_letter_code
_entity_poly.pdbx_strand_id
1 'polypeptide(L)' 'MKVYIVAITSGQYMFPVGNGKLYKSKSAANKFCDQYNQKLPVATESKARVLVADNWHEEREVGK' A
#
# COMPACT_ATOMS: atom_id res chain seq x y z
N MET A 1 17.60 1.04 -2.45
CA MET A 1 16.78 -0.19 -2.40
C MET A 1 15.31 0.23 -2.33
N LYS A 2 14.41 -0.30 -3.17
CA LYS A 2 12.98 0.06 -3.14
C LYS A 2 12.22 -0.80 -2.13
N VAL A 3 11.25 -0.20 -1.46
CA VAL A 3 10.29 -0.88 -0.58
C VAL A 3 8.89 -0.72 -1.18
N TYR A 4 8.05 -1.73 -1.02
CA TYR A 4 6.71 -1.75 -1.59
C TYR A 4 5.67 -1.89 -0.48
N ILE A 5 4.50 -1.27 -0.66
CA ILE A 5 3.34 -1.41 0.21
C ILE A 5 2.11 -1.75 -0.65
N VAL A 6 1.16 -2.47 -0.07
CA VAL A 6 -0.13 -2.73 -0.72
C VAL A 6 -1.17 -1.84 -0.06
N ALA A 7 -1.91 -1.07 -0.86
CA ALA A 7 -2.88 -0.10 -0.35
C ALA A 7 -4.04 0.12 -1.31
N ILE A 8 -5.17 0.58 -0.78
CA ILE A 8 -6.30 1.12 -1.54
C ILE A 8 -6.10 2.63 -1.66
N THR A 9 -6.36 3.19 -2.83
CA THR A 9 -6.29 4.64 -3.07
C THR A 9 -7.68 5.21 -3.32
N SER A 10 -8.03 6.30 -2.63
CA SER A 10 -9.26 7.06 -2.86
C SER A 10 -8.92 8.55 -2.98
N GLY A 11 -8.95 9.08 -4.21
CA GLY A 11 -8.48 10.44 -4.49
C GLY A 11 -7.01 10.63 -4.09
N GLN A 12 -6.78 11.55 -3.16
CA GLN A 12 -5.44 11.84 -2.60
C GLN A 12 -5.07 10.94 -1.40
N TYR A 13 -6.01 10.15 -0.90
CA TYR A 13 -5.80 9.31 0.28
C TYR A 13 -5.34 7.91 -0.09
N MET A 14 -4.48 7.35 0.75
CA MET A 14 -3.99 5.98 0.66
C MET A 14 -4.25 5.25 1.97
N PHE A 15 -4.90 4.09 1.88
CA PHE A 15 -5.21 3.24 3.01
C PHE A 15 -4.42 1.92 2.91
N PRO A 16 -3.39 1.72 3.74
CA PRO A 16 -2.61 0.48 3.71
C PRO A 16 -3.46 -0.73 4.05
N VAL A 17 -3.26 -1.84 3.32
CA VAL A 17 -3.88 -3.13 3.64
C VAL A 17 -2.89 -4.04 4.36
N GLY A 18 -3.39 -5.05 5.08
CA GLY A 18 -2.54 -6.02 5.78
C GLY A 18 -1.65 -5.39 6.86
N ASN A 19 -2.23 -4.53 7.69
CA ASN A 19 -1.54 -3.80 8.78
C ASN A 19 -0.34 -2.95 8.32
N GLY A 20 -0.38 -2.44 7.08
CA GLY A 20 0.70 -1.59 6.56
C GLY A 20 2.01 -2.32 6.33
N LYS A 21 1.96 -3.64 6.10
CA LYS A 21 3.16 -4.44 5.84
C LYS A 21 3.97 -3.91 4.66
N LEU A 22 5.27 -3.75 4.88
CA LEU A 22 6.25 -3.39 3.86
C LEU A 22 6.92 -4.64 3.26
N TYR A 23 7.15 -4.59 1.95
CA TYR A 23 7.74 -5.68 1.17
C TYR A 23 9.05 -5.22 0.54
N LYS A 24 10.11 -6.02 0.70
CA LYS A 24 11.40 -5.79 0.02
C LYS A 24 11.41 -6.28 -1.44
N SER A 25 10.40 -7.05 -1.84
CA SER A 25 10.25 -7.62 -3.18
C SER A 25 8.91 -7.23 -3.79
N LYS A 26 8.94 -6.74 -5.05
CA LYS A 26 7.73 -6.40 -5.81
C LYS A 26 6.86 -7.64 -6.06
N SER A 27 7.49 -8.78 -6.32
CA SER A 27 6.78 -10.05 -6.55
C SER A 27 5.97 -10.47 -5.32
N ALA A 28 6.56 -10.38 -4.13
CA ALA A 28 5.87 -10.70 -2.88
C ALA A 28 4.69 -9.76 -2.59
N ALA A 29 4.84 -8.46 -2.88
CA ALA A 29 3.77 -7.48 -2.78
C ALA A 29 2.63 -7.77 -3.77
N ASN A 30 2.94 -8.07 -5.03
CA ASN A 30 1.96 -8.43 -6.05
C ASN A 30 1.16 -9.68 -5.65
N LYS A 31 1.85 -10.75 -5.21
CA LYS A 31 1.19 -11.98 -4.76
C LYS A 31 0.17 -11.72 -3.65
N PHE A 32 0.52 -10.89 -2.68
CA PHE A 32 -0.41 -10.50 -1.62
C PHE A 32 -1.55 -9.63 -2.14
N CYS A 33 -1.26 -8.66 -3.01
CA CYS A 33 -2.26 -7.79 -3.63
C CYS A 33 -3.31 -8.58 -4.42
N ASP A 34 -2.89 -9.57 -5.20
CA ASP A 34 -3.78 -10.42 -5.99
C ASP A 34 -4.68 -11.26 -5.07
N GLN A 35 -4.10 -11.88 -4.03
CA GLN A 35 -4.84 -12.64 -3.03
C GLN A 35 -5.85 -11.78 -2.26
N TYR A 36 -5.50 -10.53 -1.96
CA TYR A 36 -6.41 -9.58 -1.33
C TYR A 36 -7.57 -9.24 -2.24
N ASN A 37 -7.29 -8.88 -3.50
CA ASN A 37 -8.31 -8.47 -4.47
C ASN A 37 -9.23 -9.62 -4.89
N GLN A 38 -8.76 -10.87 -4.89
CA GLN A 38 -9.61 -12.05 -5.17
C GLN A 38 -10.67 -12.29 -4.09
N LYS A 39 -10.44 -11.84 -2.85
CA LYS A 39 -11.40 -11.98 -1.74
C LYS A 39 -12.44 -10.86 -1.70
N LEU A 40 -12.26 -9.82 -2.52
CA LEU A 40 -13.21 -8.70 -2.58
C LEU A 40 -14.44 -9.11 -3.40
N PRO A 41 -15.64 -8.63 -3.02
CA PRO A 41 -16.83 -8.74 -3.85
C PRO A 41 -16.56 -8.17 -5.25
N VAL A 42 -17.13 -8.82 -6.28
CA VAL A 42 -16.95 -8.47 -7.70
C VAL A 42 -17.24 -6.99 -7.99
N ALA A 43 -18.16 -6.38 -7.23
CA ALA A 43 -18.57 -4.98 -7.37
C ALA A 43 -17.72 -3.95 -6.59
N THR A 44 -16.58 -4.34 -6.02
CA THR A 44 -15.77 -3.41 -5.22
C THR A 44 -14.94 -2.50 -6.13
N GLU A 45 -15.30 -1.21 -6.19
CA GLU A 45 -14.57 -0.18 -6.95
C GLU A 45 -13.14 0.08 -6.41
N SER A 46 -12.93 -0.19 -5.12
CA SER A 46 -11.71 0.11 -4.39
C SER A 46 -10.76 -1.10 -4.29
N LYS A 47 -10.19 -1.53 -5.42
CA LYS A 47 -9.16 -2.59 -5.43
C LYS A 47 -7.83 -2.08 -4.86
N ALA A 48 -7.14 -2.95 -4.12
CA ALA A 48 -5.79 -2.66 -3.65
C ALA A 48 -4.78 -2.68 -4.80
N ARG A 49 -3.70 -1.92 -4.64
CA ARG A 49 -2.59 -1.78 -5.60
C ARG A 49 -1.25 -1.84 -4.88
N VAL A 50 -0.20 -2.25 -5.58
CA VAL A 50 1.17 -2.19 -5.10
C VAL A 50 1.76 -0.82 -5.40
N LEU A 51 2.22 -0.13 -4.36
CA LEU A 51 2.85 1.18 -4.42
C LEU A 51 4.29 1.09 -3.95
N VAL A 52 5.14 1.99 -4.44
CA VAL A 52 6.50 2.15 -3.93
C VAL A 52 6.46 3.05 -2.70
N ALA A 53 7.08 2.62 -1.61
CA ALA A 53 7.15 3.34 -0.33
C ALA A 53 8.59 3.85 -0.10
N ASP A 54 9.11 4.63 -1.04
CA ASP A 54 10.48 5.14 -1.02
C ASP A 54 10.63 6.56 -0.44
N ASN A 55 9.53 7.29 -0.20
CA ASN A 55 9.53 8.69 0.23
C ASN A 55 8.95 8.96 1.63
N TRP A 56 8.95 7.95 2.52
CA TRP A 56 8.47 8.15 3.89
C TRP A 56 9.51 8.95 4.68
N HIS A 57 9.08 10.08 5.24
CA HIS A 57 9.90 10.93 6.08
C HIS A 57 9.14 11.22 7.37
N GLU A 58 9.88 11.34 8.46
CA GLU A 58 9.34 11.87 9.72
C GLU A 58 9.06 13.36 9.54
N GLU A 59 7.86 13.79 9.90
CA GLU A 59 7.57 15.21 10.03
C GLU A 59 8.34 15.71 11.26
N ARG A 60 9.41 16.48 11.03
CA ARG A 60 10.14 17.08 12.13
C ARG A 60 9.25 18.17 12.72
N GLU A 61 8.95 18.09 14.00
CA GLU A 61 8.38 19.23 14.73
C GLU A 61 9.34 20.40 14.57
N VAL A 62 8.95 21.41 13.79
CA VAL A 62 9.66 22.69 13.78
C VAL A 62 9.34 23.33 15.13
N GLY A 63 10.29 23.22 16.06
CA GLY A 63 10.17 23.80 17.40
C GLY A 63 9.72 25.25 17.32
N LYS A 64 8.73 25.59 18.16
CA LYS A 64 8.27 26.96 18.37
C LYS A 64 9.31 27.79 19.12
#